data_AF-A0A2M8Q607-F1
#
_entry.id   AF-A0A2M8Q607-F1
#
_cell.length_a   1.000
_cell.length_b   1.000
_cell.length_c   1.000
_cell.angle_alpha   90.00
_cell.angle_beta   90.00
_cell.angle_gamma   90.00
#
_symmetry.space_group_name_H-M   'P 1'
#
loop_
_entity.id
_entity.type
_entity.pdbx_description
1 polymer ?
#
loop_
_entity_poly.entity_id
_entity_poly.type
_entity_poly.pdbx_seq_one_letter_code
_entity_poly.pdbx_strand_id
1 'polypeptide(L)'
;PPAIAIDQVNPVRTSRSTVGTMTELTDHLKLLYARAAQLYCRGCGEPVRRDSPQSIAATLYARLGERAPRLIVSFPVQVPENFSEEEV
;
A
#
# COMPACT_ATOMS: atom_id res chain seq x y z
N PRO A 1 26.72 28.73 -31.02
CA PRO A 1 26.05 27.69 -30.22
C PRO A 1 25.00 28.31 -29.28
N PRO A 2 23.86 27.64 -29.02
CA PRO A 2 22.89 28.14 -28.05
C PRO A 2 23.49 28.15 -26.64
N ALA A 3 23.18 29.18 -25.87
CA ALA A 3 23.61 29.32 -24.47
C ALA A 3 22.42 29.06 -23.53
N ILE A 4 22.69 28.37 -22.42
CA ILE A 4 21.73 28.17 -21.32
C ILE A 4 22.22 29.01 -20.15
N ALA A 5 21.41 29.95 -19.68
CA ALA A 5 21.68 30.71 -18.47
C ALA A 5 21.19 29.93 -17.24
N ILE A 6 21.96 29.98 -16.15
CA ILE A 6 21.59 29.38 -14.85
C ILE A 6 21.53 30.52 -13.84
N ASP A 7 20.31 30.92 -13.47
CA ASP A 7 20.09 31.95 -12.47
C ASP A 7 20.10 31.37 -11.06
N GLN A 8 20.75 32.07 -10.12
CA GLN A 8 20.67 31.75 -8.69
C GLN A 8 19.39 32.36 -8.08
N VAL A 9 18.25 31.79 -8.44
CA VAL A 9 16.99 32.08 -7.72
C VAL A 9 16.90 31.21 -6.48
N ASN A 10 16.38 31.75 -5.38
CA ASN A 10 15.96 30.92 -4.24
C ASN A 10 14.57 30.35 -4.57
N PRO A 11 14.46 29.07 -5.01
CA PRO A 11 13.16 28.53 -5.39
C PRO A 11 12.24 28.51 -4.17
N VAL A 12 10.97 28.87 -4.37
CA VAL A 12 9.92 28.76 -3.34
C VAL A 12 9.77 27.27 -3.01
N ARG A 13 10.25 26.86 -1.83
CA ARG A 13 10.17 25.47 -1.38
C ARG A 13 8.83 25.23 -0.71
N THR A 14 8.09 24.23 -1.19
CA THR A 14 7.00 23.65 -0.40
C THR A 14 7.59 22.71 0.65
N SER A 15 6.87 22.43 1.74
CA SER A 15 7.32 21.50 2.79
C SER A 15 7.58 20.07 2.31
N ARG A 16 7.14 19.74 1.09
CA ARG A 16 7.35 18.43 0.46
C ARG A 16 8.50 18.41 -0.56
N SER A 17 9.09 19.57 -0.88
CA SER A 17 10.22 19.66 -1.80
C SER A 17 11.53 19.37 -1.08
N THR A 18 12.27 18.40 -1.59
CA THR A 18 13.57 17.96 -1.08
C THR A 18 14.60 18.00 -2.20
N VAL A 19 15.89 17.91 -1.88
CA VAL A 19 16.94 17.77 -2.89
C VAL A 19 16.65 16.57 -3.81
N GLY A 20 16.16 15.46 -3.26
CA GLY A 20 15.82 14.27 -4.04
C GLY A 20 14.68 14.48 -5.03
N THR A 21 13.69 15.32 -4.72
CA THR A 21 12.63 15.66 -5.69
C THR A 21 13.09 16.68 -6.72
N MET A 22 13.93 17.65 -6.33
CA MET A 22 14.47 18.66 -7.25
C MET A 22 15.42 18.07 -8.30
N THR A 23 16.10 16.98 -7.94
CA THR A 23 17.07 16.30 -8.81
C THR A 23 16.51 15.03 -9.46
N GLU A 24 15.20 14.77 -9.29
CA GLU A 24 14.52 13.55 -9.77
C GLU A 24 15.07 12.22 -9.19
N LEU A 25 16.09 12.27 -8.32
CA LEU A 25 16.65 11.09 -7.64
C LEU A 25 15.57 10.29 -6.91
N THR A 26 14.61 10.96 -6.27
CA THR A 26 13.51 10.29 -5.58
C THR A 26 12.71 9.39 -6.53
N ASP A 27 12.53 9.79 -7.79
CA ASP A 27 11.75 9.00 -8.75
C ASP A 27 12.55 7.80 -9.27
N HIS A 28 13.85 7.97 -9.48
CA HIS A 28 14.74 6.84 -9.76
C HIS A 28 14.79 5.84 -8.60
N LEU A 29 14.87 6.34 -7.37
CA LEU A 29 14.85 5.49 -6.17
C LEU A 29 13.51 4.75 -6.03
N LYS A 30 12.37 5.39 -6.29
CA LYS A 30 11.06 4.69 -6.29
C LYS A 30 11.07 3.52 -7.27
N LEU A 31 11.59 3.70 -8.48
CA LEU A 31 11.70 2.62 -9.47
C LEU A 31 12.65 1.51 -9.00
N LEU A 32 13.79 1.86 -8.42
CA LEU A 32 14.74 0.90 -7.85
C LEU A 32 14.08 0.06 -6.76
N TYR A 33 13.48 0.70 -5.75
CA TYR A 33 12.83 0.00 -4.64
C TYR A 33 11.64 -0.84 -5.12
N ALA A 34 10.82 -0.33 -6.05
CA ALA A 34 9.69 -1.09 -6.59
C ALA A 34 10.13 -2.37 -7.32
N ARG A 35 11.32 -2.39 -7.93
CA ARG A 35 11.84 -3.53 -8.70
C ARG A 35 12.73 -4.47 -7.90
N ALA A 36 13.51 -3.95 -6.96
CA ALA A 36 14.58 -4.70 -6.30
C ALA A 36 14.31 -4.98 -4.82
N ALA A 37 13.38 -4.28 -4.16
CA ALA A 37 13.15 -4.47 -2.74
C ALA A 37 12.35 -5.75 -2.45
N GLN A 38 12.68 -6.39 -1.34
CA GLN A 38 11.84 -7.41 -0.70
C GLN A 38 10.91 -6.74 0.31
N LEU A 39 9.63 -7.07 0.23
CA LEU A 39 8.63 -6.54 1.14
C LEU A 39 8.59 -7.36 2.43
N TYR A 40 8.53 -6.67 3.57
CA TYR A 40 8.40 -7.29 4.89
C TYR A 40 7.22 -6.67 5.65
N CYS A 41 6.51 -7.51 6.41
CA CYS A 41 5.40 -7.06 7.24
C CYS A 41 5.91 -6.17 8.38
N ARG A 42 5.29 -4.99 8.58
CA ARG A 42 5.67 -4.08 9.68
C ARG A 42 5.29 -4.59 11.07
N GLY A 43 4.36 -5.53 11.14
CA GLY A 43 3.92 -6.12 12.41
C GLY A 43 4.80 -7.30 12.85
N CYS A 44 4.94 -8.32 11.98
CA CYS A 44 5.65 -9.55 12.32
C CYS A 44 7.07 -9.66 11.74
N GLY A 45 7.48 -8.77 10.83
CA GLY A 45 8.81 -8.83 10.20
C GLY A 45 8.98 -9.95 9.17
N GLU A 46 7.94 -10.72 8.85
CA GLU A 46 8.03 -11.80 7.85
C GLU A 46 7.97 -11.27 6.41
N PRO A 47 8.58 -11.97 5.43
CA PRO A 47 8.47 -11.61 4.02
C PRO A 47 7.01 -11.60 3.54
N VAL A 48 6.61 -10.54 2.84
CA VAL A 48 5.29 -10.46 2.20
C VAL A 48 5.29 -11.36 0.97
N ARG A 49 4.34 -12.30 0.95
CA ARG A 49 4.11 -13.22 -0.17
C ARG A 49 2.84 -12.85 -0.92
N ARG A 50 2.79 -13.21 -2.21
CA ARG A 50 1.55 -13.17 -2.96
C ARG A 50 0.65 -14.32 -2.50
N ASP A 51 -0.58 -14.00 -2.16
CA ASP A 51 -1.60 -14.99 -1.83
C ASP A 51 -2.57 -15.20 -3.01
N SER A 52 -3.17 -16.38 -3.03
CA SER A 52 -4.30 -16.73 -3.90
C SER A 52 -5.55 -16.98 -3.03
N PRO A 53 -6.76 -16.95 -3.62
CA PRO A 53 -7.96 -17.32 -2.88
C PRO A 53 -7.83 -18.70 -2.20
N GLN A 54 -7.18 -19.66 -2.86
CA GLN A 54 -6.95 -21.00 -2.32
C GLN A 54 -5.94 -21.00 -1.16
N SER A 55 -4.84 -20.23 -1.25
CA SER A 55 -3.87 -20.16 -0.14
C SER A 55 -4.48 -19.51 1.09
N ILE A 56 -5.34 -18.50 0.90
CA ILE A 56 -6.09 -17.85 1.97
C ILE A 56 -7.07 -18.84 2.60
N ALA A 57 -7.88 -19.53 1.82
CA ALA A 57 -8.82 -20.54 2.32
C ALA A 57 -8.11 -21.64 3.13
N ALA A 58 -7.01 -22.19 2.60
CA ALA A 58 -6.20 -23.18 3.31
C ALA A 58 -5.63 -22.64 4.63
N THR A 59 -5.15 -21.40 4.63
CA THR A 59 -4.64 -20.73 5.85
C THR A 59 -5.75 -20.57 6.89
N LEU A 60 -6.97 -20.21 6.47
CA LEU A 60 -8.13 -20.09 7.36
C LEU A 60 -8.49 -21.44 7.98
N TYR A 61 -8.63 -22.50 7.18
CA TYR A 61 -8.92 -23.84 7.69
C TYR A 61 -7.84 -24.34 8.66
N ALA A 62 -6.56 -24.13 8.33
CA ALA A 62 -5.45 -24.52 9.20
C ALA A 62 -5.48 -23.80 10.56
N ARG A 63 -5.85 -22.51 10.61
CA ARG A 63 -5.92 -21.74 11.85
C ARG A 63 -7.08 -22.15 12.76
N LEU A 64 -8.18 -22.59 12.18
CA LEU A 64 -9.42 -22.86 12.93
C LEU A 64 -9.50 -24.31 13.45
N GLY A 65 -8.73 -25.22 12.85
CA GLY A 65 -8.70 -26.64 13.22
C GLY A 65 -10.04 -27.35 12.98
N GLU A 66 -10.16 -28.58 13.48
CA GLU A 66 -11.34 -29.45 13.24
C GLU A 66 -12.60 -29.02 14.02
N ARG A 67 -12.51 -28.05 14.94
CA ARG A 67 -13.60 -27.66 15.85
C ARG A 67 -14.51 -26.55 15.32
N ALA A 68 -14.27 -26.01 14.12
CA ALA A 68 -15.03 -24.87 13.59
C ALA A 68 -15.65 -25.20 12.21
N PRO A 69 -16.82 -25.88 12.16
CA PRO A 69 -17.39 -26.35 10.90
C PRO A 69 -18.14 -25.29 10.08
N ARG A 70 -18.31 -24.05 10.58
CA ARG A 70 -19.05 -22.99 9.86
C ARG A 70 -18.32 -21.65 9.95
N LEU A 71 -17.94 -21.13 8.79
CA LEU A 71 -17.37 -19.80 8.63
C LEU A 71 -18.31 -18.94 7.79
N ILE A 72 -18.51 -17.69 8.19
CA ILE A 72 -19.24 -16.70 7.39
C ILE A 72 -18.21 -15.68 6.91
N VAL A 73 -18.11 -15.54 5.60
CA VAL A 73 -17.35 -14.45 4.97
C VAL A 73 -18.36 -13.37 4.62
N SER A 74 -18.29 -12.24 5.31
CA SER A 74 -19.11 -11.07 5.03
C SER A 74 -18.23 -9.87 4.71
N PHE A 75 -18.84 -8.86 4.10
CA PHE A 75 -18.18 -7.60 3.80
C PHE A 75 -18.92 -6.50 4.58
N PRO A 76 -18.20 -5.60 5.25
CA PRO A 76 -18.85 -4.52 5.96
C PRO A 76 -19.55 -3.60 4.95
N VAL A 77 -20.84 -3.38 5.14
CA VAL A 77 -21.60 -2.35 4.42
C VAL A 77 -21.73 -1.17 5.37
N GLN A 78 -21.28 0.02 4.95
CA GLN A 78 -21.57 1.25 5.68
C GLN A 78 -23.00 1.65 5.34
N VAL A 79 -23.91 1.49 6.30
CA VAL A 79 -25.30 1.92 6.19
C VAL A 79 -25.36 3.38 6.66
N PRO A 80 -25.80 4.33 5.80
CA PRO A 80 -26.06 5.71 6.20
C PRO A 80 -27.14 5.79 7.29
N GLU A 81 -27.06 6.75 8.20
CA GLU A 81 -27.98 6.89 9.35
C GLU A 81 -29.48 7.02 8.98
N ASN A 82 -29.77 7.33 7.72
CA ASN A 82 -31.11 7.57 7.19
C ASN A 82 -31.79 6.33 6.57
N PHE A 83 -31.24 5.12 6.75
CA PHE A 83 -31.86 3.86 6.33
C PHE A 83 -32.44 3.10 7.52
N SER A 84 -33.65 2.55 7.37
CA SER A 84 -34.26 1.65 8.34
C SER A 84 -33.79 0.19 8.17
N GLU A 85 -33.93 -0.65 9.20
CA GLU A 85 -33.55 -2.08 9.14
C GLU A 85 -34.30 -2.86 8.05
N GLU A 86 -35.47 -2.40 7.62
CA GLU A 86 -36.25 -3.03 6.52
C GLU A 86 -35.70 -2.67 5.13
N GLU A 87 -34.91 -1.60 5.02
CA GLU A 87 -34.33 -1.10 3.77
C GLU A 87 -32.89 -1.59 3.53
N VAL A 88 -32.31 -2.34 4.47
CA VAL A 88 -30.93 -2.88 4.47
C VAL A 88 -30.96 -4.40 4.29
#